data_AF-A0A944GE27-F1
#
_entry.id   AF-A0A944GE27-F1
#
_cell.length_a   1.000
_cell.length_b   1.000
_cell.length_c   1.000
_cell.angle_alpha   90.00
_cell.angle_beta   90.00
_cell.angle_gamma   90.00
#
_symmetry.space_group_name_H-M   'P 1'
#
loop_
_entity.id
_entity.type
_entity.pdbx_description
1 polymer ?
#
loop_
_entity_poly.entity_id
_entity_poly.type
_entity_poly.pdbx_seq_one_letter_code
_entity_poly.pdbx_strand_id
1 'polypeptide(L)'
;MMGRFLNPGNGGFRKIIKPETYVDKTGIIGYLNEWIDTDNRFVCVSRARRFGKTVAARTIQAYYDRSCDSHDLFAPYEIARDPSYEAHINKYDVIGLDVQTFFQFSQDHKTFVERLERAVRDEVCEKWSSIDGLDEMTLADALATVHETTGARFIFVIDEWDAVFRYYPNDAALQKDWIHFLRDMFKQGGT
;
A
#
# COMPACT_ATOMS: atom_id res chain seq x y z
N MET A 1 4.12 -7.11 -16.69
CA MET A 1 3.51 -8.05 -15.72
C MET A 1 3.09 -7.20 -14.54
N MET A 2 1.78 -7.13 -14.26
CA MET A 2 1.28 -6.40 -13.09
C MET A 2 1.87 -7.07 -11.85
N GLY A 3 2.49 -6.28 -10.97
CA GLY A 3 3.03 -6.81 -9.71
C GLY A 3 1.89 -7.22 -8.77
N ARG A 4 2.20 -8.03 -7.76
CA ARG A 4 1.25 -8.30 -6.66
C ARG A 4 0.89 -7.01 -5.94
N PHE A 5 -0.37 -6.90 -5.53
CA PHE A 5 -0.84 -5.80 -4.68
C PHE A 5 -0.59 -6.11 -3.21
N LEU A 6 -0.91 -7.32 -2.77
CA LEU A 6 -0.70 -7.82 -1.43
C LEU A 6 0.71 -8.38 -1.28
N ASN A 7 1.43 -7.85 -0.30
CA ASN A 7 2.81 -8.16 0.01
C ASN A 7 3.71 -8.11 -1.24
N PRO A 8 3.91 -6.92 -1.83
CA PRO A 8 4.71 -6.73 -3.05
C PRO A 8 6.20 -7.09 -2.88
N GLY A 9 6.66 -7.25 -1.65
CA GLY A 9 8.02 -7.60 -1.26
C GLY A 9 9.00 -6.45 -1.35
N ASN A 10 10.27 -6.75 -1.06
CA ASN A 10 11.33 -5.75 -0.97
C ASN A 10 12.09 -5.48 -2.29
N GLY A 11 11.68 -6.11 -3.39
CA GLY A 11 12.36 -5.99 -4.69
C GLY A 11 12.34 -4.57 -5.27
N GLY A 12 11.32 -3.76 -4.95
CA GLY A 12 11.24 -2.36 -5.34
C GLY A 12 12.36 -1.52 -4.71
N PHE A 13 12.56 -1.66 -3.39
CA PHE A 13 13.60 -0.95 -2.66
C PHE A 13 15.00 -1.45 -3.01
N ARG A 14 15.18 -2.78 -3.18
CA ARG A 14 16.45 -3.36 -3.64
C ARG A 14 16.95 -2.77 -4.97
N LYS A 15 16.04 -2.46 -5.88
CA LYS A 15 16.38 -1.78 -7.16
C LYS A 15 16.74 -0.31 -6.96
N ILE A 16 16.10 0.37 -6.02
CA ILE A 16 16.33 1.80 -5.72
C ILE A 16 17.73 2.03 -5.14
N ILE A 17 18.20 1.14 -4.28
CA ILE A 17 19.49 1.30 -3.59
C ILE A 17 20.69 0.78 -4.38
N LYS A 18 20.44 0.10 -5.51
CA LYS A 18 21.49 -0.48 -6.34
C LYS A 18 22.49 0.56 -6.90
N PRO A 19 22.07 1.78 -7.30
CA PRO A 19 23.01 2.81 -7.75
C PRO A 19 23.77 3.44 -6.58
N GLU A 20 25.07 3.73 -6.78
CA GLU A 20 25.92 4.42 -5.80
C GLU A 20 25.43 5.85 -5.45
N THR A 21 24.58 6.42 -6.30
CA THR A 21 24.00 7.75 -6.10
C THR A 21 22.79 7.75 -5.16
N TYR A 22 22.40 6.60 -4.60
CA TYR A 22 21.29 6.55 -3.65
C TYR A 22 21.62 7.39 -2.41
N VAL A 23 20.70 8.28 -2.05
CA VAL A 23 20.75 9.05 -0.81
C VAL A 23 19.76 8.45 0.15
N ASP A 24 20.25 8.07 1.33
CA ASP A 24 19.43 7.52 2.40
C ASP A 24 18.33 8.51 2.82
N LYS A 25 17.10 8.01 2.84
CA LYS A 25 15.89 8.73 3.28
C LYS A 25 15.02 7.85 4.18
N THR A 26 15.59 6.77 4.71
CA THR A 26 14.87 5.78 5.51
C THR A 26 14.41 6.34 6.86
N GLY A 27 15.01 7.43 7.35
CA GLY A 27 14.56 8.13 8.56
C GLY A 27 13.09 8.58 8.52
N ILE A 28 12.47 8.71 7.34
CA ILE A 28 11.02 8.97 7.23
C ILE A 28 10.18 7.87 7.91
N ILE A 29 10.67 6.63 7.91
CA ILE A 29 9.98 5.48 8.48
C ILE A 29 9.87 5.61 10.01
N GLY A 30 10.85 6.21 10.69
CA GLY A 30 10.78 6.43 12.14
C GLY A 30 9.55 7.26 12.52
N TYR A 31 9.30 8.36 11.79
CA TYR A 31 8.08 9.16 11.97
C TYR A 31 6.81 8.39 11.66
N LEU A 32 6.82 7.52 10.64
CA LEU A 32 5.65 6.69 10.32
C LEU A 32 5.38 5.64 11.40
N ASN A 33 6.43 5.04 11.97
CA ASN A 33 6.33 4.10 13.08
C ASN A 33 5.66 4.73 14.30
N GLU A 34 6.02 5.97 14.65
CA GLU A 34 5.37 6.72 15.75
C GLU A 34 3.87 6.96 15.52
N TRP A 35 3.42 6.98 14.27
CA TRP A 35 2.01 7.23 13.92
C TRP A 35 1.19 5.95 13.81
N ILE A 36 1.82 4.78 13.80
CA ILE A 36 1.11 3.50 13.83
C ILE A 36 0.24 3.44 15.10
N ASP A 37 -1.00 2.96 14.94
CA ASP A 37 -2.00 2.85 16.00
C ASP A 37 -2.39 4.21 16.66
N THR A 38 -2.18 5.32 15.96
CA THR A 38 -2.62 6.68 16.39
C THR A 38 -3.62 7.31 15.41
N ASP A 39 -4.18 8.47 15.76
CA ASP A 39 -5.00 9.28 14.85
C ASP A 39 -4.21 9.89 13.69
N ASN A 40 -2.88 9.99 13.81
CA ASN A 40 -1.99 10.50 12.77
C ASN A 40 -1.60 9.45 11.72
N ARG A 41 -2.16 8.23 11.80
CA ARG A 41 -1.83 7.10 10.90
C ARG A 41 -2.11 7.34 9.42
N PHE A 42 -2.92 8.35 9.08
CA PHE A 42 -3.27 8.68 7.70
C PHE A 42 -2.36 9.78 7.14
N VAL A 43 -1.46 9.42 6.21
CA VAL A 43 -0.49 10.35 5.63
C VAL A 43 -0.73 10.51 4.13
N CYS A 44 -0.91 11.75 3.68
CA CYS A 44 -1.00 12.08 2.26
C CYS A 44 0.12 13.04 1.86
N VAL A 45 0.88 12.67 0.81
CA VAL A 45 1.98 13.48 0.29
C VAL A 45 1.68 13.91 -1.15
N SER A 46 1.10 15.09 -1.32
CA SER A 46 0.87 15.72 -2.62
C SER A 46 2.08 16.60 -3.01
N ARG A 47 3.03 16.02 -3.73
CA ARG A 47 4.17 16.77 -4.31
C ARG A 47 4.29 16.52 -5.80
N ALA A 48 4.97 17.42 -6.51
CA ALA A 48 5.21 17.32 -7.94
C ALA A 48 5.94 16.01 -8.34
N ARG A 49 5.88 15.69 -9.65
CA ARG A 49 6.53 14.51 -10.22
C ARG A 49 8.05 14.57 -9.98
N ARG A 50 8.69 13.40 -9.76
CA ARG A 50 10.14 13.24 -9.51
C ARG A 50 10.66 13.72 -8.15
N PHE A 51 9.79 14.09 -7.22
CA PHE A 51 10.18 14.42 -5.83
C PHE A 51 10.40 13.20 -4.93
N GLY A 52 10.59 12.01 -5.50
CA GLY A 52 10.91 10.79 -4.75
C GLY A 52 9.72 10.10 -4.07
N LYS A 53 8.46 10.41 -4.43
CA LYS A 53 7.27 9.77 -3.85
C LYS A 53 7.25 8.26 -4.05
N THR A 54 7.44 7.79 -5.29
CA THR A 54 7.56 6.35 -5.60
C THR A 54 8.74 5.69 -4.90
N VAL A 55 9.83 6.43 -4.67
CA VAL A 55 10.97 5.93 -3.89
C VAL A 55 10.56 5.70 -2.44
N ALA A 56 9.92 6.68 -1.81
CA ALA A 56 9.37 6.53 -0.46
C ALA A 56 8.34 5.39 -0.39
N ALA A 57 7.38 5.32 -1.31
CA ALA A 57 6.37 4.27 -1.36
C ALA A 57 7.00 2.86 -1.39
N ARG A 58 7.97 2.62 -2.29
CA ARG A 58 8.66 1.32 -2.38
C ARG A 58 9.54 1.01 -1.18
N THR A 59 10.11 2.04 -0.55
CA THR A 59 10.90 1.89 0.69
C THR A 59 9.99 1.49 1.85
N ILE A 60 8.86 2.17 2.01
CA ILE A 60 7.83 1.88 3.02
C ILE A 60 7.26 0.47 2.83
N GLN A 61 6.92 0.10 1.60
CA GLN A 61 6.45 -1.25 1.28
C GLN A 61 7.46 -2.30 1.72
N ALA A 62 8.74 -2.16 1.31
CA ALA A 62 9.78 -3.11 1.66
C ALA A 62 10.03 -3.23 3.16
N TYR A 63 9.91 -2.13 3.91
CA TYR A 63 10.16 -2.11 5.34
C TYR A 63 9.09 -2.89 6.12
N TYR A 64 7.81 -2.64 5.83
CA TYR A 64 6.72 -3.22 6.62
C TYR A 64 6.31 -4.63 6.19
N ASP A 65 6.54 -4.99 4.92
CA ASP A 65 6.06 -6.22 4.31
C ASP A 65 6.61 -7.48 4.99
N ARG A 66 5.72 -8.23 5.63
CA ARG A 66 6.04 -9.45 6.39
C ARG A 66 6.36 -10.68 5.55
N SER A 67 6.12 -10.64 4.24
CA SER A 67 6.36 -11.79 3.35
C SER A 67 7.83 -11.98 2.99
N CYS A 68 8.69 -11.04 3.37
CA CYS A 68 10.11 -11.05 3.08
C CYS A 68 10.93 -10.63 4.29
N ASP A 69 12.17 -11.13 4.37
CA ASP A 69 13.15 -10.61 5.31
C ASP A 69 13.91 -9.44 4.65
N SER A 70 13.81 -8.27 5.29
CA SER A 70 14.41 -7.02 4.81
C SER A 70 15.46 -6.47 5.77
N HIS A 71 15.85 -7.18 6.83
CA HIS A 71 16.82 -6.67 7.81
C HIS A 71 18.15 -6.29 7.14
N ASP A 72 18.75 -7.19 6.37
CA ASP A 72 19.98 -6.92 5.62
C ASP A 72 19.85 -5.74 4.65
N LEU A 73 18.65 -5.53 4.11
CA LEU A 73 18.38 -4.45 3.16
C LEU A 73 18.35 -3.08 3.84
N PHE A 74 17.95 -3.03 5.11
CA PHE A 74 17.83 -1.80 5.89
C PHE A 74 18.99 -1.57 6.87
N ALA A 75 19.76 -2.59 7.22
CA ALA A 75 20.87 -2.53 8.17
C ALA A 75 21.89 -1.39 7.94
N PRO A 76 22.25 -1.04 6.68
CA PRO A 76 23.19 0.05 6.43
C PRO A 76 22.63 1.47 6.66
N TYR A 77 21.31 1.61 6.80
CA TYR A 77 20.61 2.90 6.71
C TYR A 77 20.15 3.44 8.06
N GLU A 78 19.78 4.72 8.08
CA GLU A 78 19.38 5.48 9.26
C GLU A 78 18.30 4.77 10.10
N ILE A 79 17.28 4.20 9.44
CA ILE A 79 16.17 3.54 10.13
C ILE A 79 16.61 2.36 11.01
N ALA A 80 17.71 1.67 10.68
CA ALA A 80 18.21 0.56 11.50
C ALA A 80 18.74 0.99 12.88
N ARG A 81 18.93 2.30 13.09
CA ARG A 81 19.35 2.88 14.37
C ARG A 81 18.17 3.44 15.18
N ASP A 82 16.98 3.46 14.59
CA ASP A 82 15.77 3.96 15.25
C ASP A 82 15.27 2.95 16.29
N PRO A 83 14.89 3.38 17.51
CA PRO A 83 14.38 2.46 18.55
C PRO A 83 13.15 1.65 18.13
N SER A 84 12.36 2.15 17.18
CA SER A 84 11.17 1.49 16.66
C SER A 84 11.46 0.44 15.57
N TYR A 85 12.71 0.35 15.10
CA TYR A 85 13.10 -0.47 13.94
C TYR A 85 12.60 -1.92 14.01
N GLU A 86 12.99 -2.64 15.06
CA GLU A 86 12.68 -4.05 15.29
C GLU A 86 11.20 -4.30 15.60
N ALA A 87 10.51 -3.28 16.12
CA ALA A 87 9.10 -3.38 16.47
C ALA A 87 8.20 -3.44 15.22
N HIS A 88 8.68 -2.92 14.07
CA HIS A 88 7.84 -2.75 12.89
C HIS A 88 8.37 -3.38 11.59
N ILE A 89 9.68 -3.63 11.48
CA ILE A 89 10.23 -4.25 10.28
C ILE A 89 9.62 -5.65 10.04
N ASN A 90 9.11 -5.84 8.82
CA ASN A 90 8.48 -7.08 8.34
C ASN A 90 7.36 -7.63 9.26
N LYS A 91 6.58 -6.75 9.91
CA LYS A 91 5.48 -7.14 10.82
C LYS A 91 4.06 -7.03 10.25
N TYR A 92 3.89 -6.50 9.04
CA TYR A 92 2.57 -6.15 8.51
C TYR A 92 2.31 -6.76 7.14
N ASP A 93 1.04 -6.96 6.84
CA ASP A 93 0.57 -7.22 5.50
C ASP A 93 0.50 -5.89 4.73
N VAL A 94 1.18 -5.79 3.60
CA VAL A 94 1.26 -4.52 2.84
C VAL A 94 0.39 -4.59 1.61
N ILE A 95 -0.51 -3.63 1.42
CA ILE A 95 -1.27 -3.47 0.17
C ILE A 95 -0.67 -2.27 -0.58
N GLY A 96 0.12 -2.57 -1.61
CA GLY A 96 0.80 -1.59 -2.45
C GLY A 96 0.03 -1.33 -3.73
N LEU A 97 -0.48 -0.11 -3.91
CA LEU A 97 -1.24 0.28 -5.09
C LEU A 97 -0.45 1.32 -5.90
N ASP A 98 -0.06 0.97 -7.13
CA ASP A 98 0.37 1.94 -8.14
C ASP A 98 -0.82 2.24 -9.05
N VAL A 99 -1.59 3.27 -8.67
CA VAL A 99 -2.87 3.61 -9.30
C VAL A 99 -2.64 3.97 -10.76
N GLN A 100 -1.61 4.76 -11.07
CA GLN A 100 -1.30 5.14 -12.44
C GLN A 100 -1.01 3.91 -13.31
N THR A 101 -0.16 2.98 -12.84
CA THR A 101 0.21 1.81 -13.63
C THR A 101 -0.99 0.90 -13.87
N PHE A 102 -1.78 0.60 -12.82
CA PHE A 102 -2.98 -0.23 -12.98
C PHE A 102 -4.00 0.41 -13.93
N PHE A 103 -4.16 1.72 -13.83
CA PHE A 103 -5.07 2.50 -14.67
C PHE A 103 -4.68 2.45 -16.15
N GLN A 104 -3.39 2.55 -16.47
CA GLN A 104 -2.87 2.46 -17.84
C GLN A 104 -3.06 1.09 -18.50
N PHE A 105 -3.12 0.01 -17.71
CA PHE A 105 -3.40 -1.34 -18.22
C PHE A 105 -4.91 -1.65 -18.32
N SER A 106 -5.76 -0.73 -17.87
CA SER A 106 -7.19 -0.91 -17.95
C SER A 106 -7.70 -0.71 -19.38
N GLN A 107 -8.39 -1.71 -19.93
CA GLN A 107 -9.04 -1.59 -21.24
C GLN A 107 -10.26 -0.65 -21.20
N ASP A 108 -10.90 -0.55 -20.02
CA ASP A 108 -12.02 0.35 -19.77
C ASP A 108 -11.82 1.08 -18.44
N HIS A 109 -11.77 2.41 -18.49
CA HIS A 109 -11.60 3.26 -17.30
C HIS A 109 -12.84 3.28 -16.42
N LYS A 110 -14.04 2.99 -16.98
CA LYS A 110 -15.29 3.00 -16.21
C LYS A 110 -15.38 1.85 -15.20
N THR A 111 -14.74 0.72 -15.51
CA THR A 111 -14.69 -0.46 -14.62
C THR A 111 -13.41 -0.50 -13.78
N PHE A 112 -12.61 0.57 -13.79
CA PHE A 112 -11.31 0.61 -13.12
C PHE A 112 -11.39 0.27 -11.63
N VAL A 113 -12.30 0.92 -10.89
CA VAL A 113 -12.41 0.79 -9.44
C VAL A 113 -12.82 -0.64 -9.07
N GLU A 114 -13.87 -1.17 -9.71
CA GLU A 114 -14.35 -2.54 -9.52
C GLU A 114 -13.23 -3.56 -9.79
N ARG A 115 -12.46 -3.36 -10.86
CA ARG A 115 -11.36 -4.26 -11.22
C ARG A 115 -10.19 -4.19 -10.25
N LEU A 116 -9.87 -3.00 -9.74
CA LEU A 116 -8.83 -2.84 -8.73
C LEU A 116 -9.24 -3.55 -7.45
N GLU A 117 -10.46 -3.30 -6.99
CA GLU A 117 -11.00 -3.92 -5.78
C GLU A 117 -11.02 -5.44 -5.89
N ARG A 118 -11.54 -5.98 -7.01
CA ARG A 118 -11.53 -7.41 -7.28
C ARG A 118 -10.11 -7.98 -7.32
N ALA A 119 -9.17 -7.32 -8.00
CA ALA A 119 -7.80 -7.83 -8.10
C ALA A 119 -7.10 -7.91 -6.74
N VAL A 120 -7.31 -6.92 -5.86
CA VAL A 120 -6.78 -6.97 -4.48
C VAL A 120 -7.50 -8.04 -3.67
N ARG A 121 -8.84 -8.14 -3.78
CA ARG A 121 -9.63 -9.15 -3.07
C ARG A 121 -9.23 -10.57 -3.46
N ASP A 122 -9.01 -10.83 -4.74
CA ASP A 122 -8.57 -12.14 -5.23
C ASP A 122 -7.25 -12.57 -4.55
N GLU A 123 -6.27 -11.67 -4.41
CA GLU A 123 -5.01 -11.95 -3.71
C GLU A 123 -5.19 -12.16 -2.20
N VAL A 124 -6.14 -11.45 -1.57
CA VAL A 124 -6.52 -11.66 -0.15
C VAL A 124 -7.16 -13.04 0.01
N CYS A 125 -8.14 -13.39 -0.82
CA CYS A 125 -8.79 -14.70 -0.81
C CYS A 125 -7.79 -15.84 -1.06
N GLU A 126 -6.83 -15.66 -1.97
CA GLU A 126 -5.78 -16.64 -2.22
C GLU A 126 -4.91 -16.85 -0.97
N LYS A 127 -4.50 -15.78 -0.30
CA LYS A 127 -3.65 -15.88 0.89
C LYS A 127 -4.38 -16.48 2.10
N TRP A 128 -5.66 -16.15 2.28
CA TRP A 128 -6.48 -16.60 3.40
C TRP A 128 -7.60 -17.54 2.95
N SER A 129 -7.29 -18.47 2.05
CA SER A 129 -8.27 -19.40 1.45
C SER A 129 -8.94 -20.36 2.44
N SER A 130 -8.50 -20.36 3.70
CA SER A 130 -9.12 -21.12 4.80
C SER A 130 -10.29 -20.39 5.45
N ILE A 131 -10.55 -19.13 5.09
CA ILE A 131 -11.68 -18.33 5.60
C ILE A 131 -12.76 -18.33 4.53
N ASP A 132 -13.92 -18.90 4.86
CA ASP A 132 -15.03 -19.05 3.92
C ASP A 132 -15.73 -17.70 3.64
N GLY A 133 -16.15 -17.49 2.39
CA GLY A 133 -16.99 -16.37 1.97
C GLY A 133 -16.28 -15.02 1.76
N LEU A 134 -14.94 -14.98 1.84
CA LEU A 134 -14.19 -13.73 1.57
C LEU A 134 -14.40 -13.17 0.16
N ASP A 135 -14.65 -14.03 -0.83
CA ASP A 135 -14.83 -13.67 -2.23
C ASP A 135 -16.19 -13.03 -2.53
N GLU A 136 -17.19 -13.31 -1.68
CA GLU A 136 -18.55 -12.73 -1.74
C GLU A 136 -18.65 -11.36 -1.05
N MET A 137 -17.63 -10.97 -0.27
CA MET A 137 -17.58 -9.73 0.50
C MET A 137 -17.03 -8.55 -0.30
N THR A 138 -17.31 -7.33 0.18
CA THR A 138 -16.53 -6.15 -0.25
C THR A 138 -15.07 -6.32 0.19
N LEU A 139 -14.13 -5.62 -0.45
CA LEU A 139 -12.73 -5.70 -0.02
C LEU A 139 -12.54 -5.25 1.44
N ALA A 140 -13.27 -4.21 1.86
CA ALA A 140 -13.21 -3.71 3.24
C ALA A 140 -13.67 -4.78 4.25
N ASP A 141 -14.81 -5.42 3.99
CA ASP A 141 -15.37 -6.47 4.86
C ASP A 141 -14.49 -7.72 4.89
N ALA A 142 -13.92 -8.10 3.75
CA ALA A 142 -12.99 -9.22 3.65
C ALA A 142 -11.74 -8.99 4.52
N LEU A 143 -11.14 -7.79 4.44
CA LEU A 143 -9.97 -7.43 5.25
C LEU A 143 -10.31 -7.33 6.74
N ALA A 144 -11.48 -6.81 7.10
CA ALA A 144 -11.97 -6.79 8.48
C ALA A 144 -12.13 -8.22 9.02
N THR A 145 -12.76 -9.11 8.25
CA THR A 145 -12.93 -10.53 8.60
C THR A 145 -11.58 -11.23 8.78
N VAL A 146 -10.61 -10.98 7.89
CA VAL A 146 -9.25 -11.50 8.03
C VAL A 146 -8.58 -10.98 9.30
N HIS A 147 -8.72 -9.69 9.62
CA HIS A 147 -8.19 -9.10 10.85
C HIS A 147 -8.79 -9.76 12.09
N GLU A 148 -10.11 -9.86 12.18
CA GLU A 148 -10.82 -10.46 13.32
C GLU A 148 -10.46 -11.93 13.51
N THR A 149 -10.31 -12.67 12.42
CA THR A 149 -10.03 -14.11 12.45
C THR A 149 -8.56 -14.42 12.77
N THR A 150 -7.62 -13.61 12.28
CA THR A 150 -6.18 -13.97 12.28
C THR A 150 -5.28 -12.99 13.05
N GLY A 151 -5.80 -11.82 13.40
CA GLY A 151 -5.00 -10.71 13.93
C GLY A 151 -4.10 -10.03 12.90
N ALA A 152 -4.23 -10.35 11.60
CA ALA A 152 -3.45 -9.71 10.55
C ALA A 152 -3.71 -8.20 10.52
N ARG A 153 -2.64 -7.41 10.38
CA ARG A 153 -2.71 -5.94 10.31
C ARG A 153 -2.21 -5.47 8.95
N PHE A 154 -2.90 -4.50 8.37
CA PHE A 154 -2.66 -4.04 7.01
C PHE A 154 -2.07 -2.62 6.97
N ILE A 155 -1.04 -2.42 6.16
CA ILE A 155 -0.51 -1.11 5.79
C ILE A 155 -0.79 -0.86 4.32
N PHE A 156 -1.53 0.21 4.02
CA PHE A 156 -1.81 0.64 2.65
C PHE A 156 -0.78 1.66 2.18
N VAL A 157 -0.20 1.41 1.01
CA VAL A 157 0.71 2.35 0.35
C VAL A 157 0.20 2.62 -1.05
N ILE A 158 -0.44 3.78 -1.24
CA ILE A 158 -1.05 4.19 -2.50
C ILE A 158 -0.16 5.24 -3.17
N ASP A 159 0.51 4.84 -4.26
CA ASP A 159 1.26 5.74 -5.13
C ASP A 159 0.37 6.27 -6.26
N GLU A 160 0.58 7.53 -6.62
CA GLU A 160 -0.18 8.23 -7.68
C GLU A 160 -1.72 8.16 -7.50
N TRP A 161 -2.21 8.24 -6.25
CA TRP A 161 -3.65 8.19 -5.91
C TRP A 161 -4.49 9.23 -6.66
N ASP A 162 -3.88 10.35 -7.04
CA ASP A 162 -4.50 11.48 -7.74
C ASP A 162 -4.59 11.25 -9.27
N ALA A 163 -4.05 10.15 -9.79
CA ALA A 163 -4.01 9.86 -11.22
C ALA A 163 -5.40 9.87 -11.86
N VAL A 164 -6.42 9.34 -11.18
CA VAL A 164 -7.81 9.30 -11.67
C VAL A 164 -8.30 10.71 -12.05
N PHE A 165 -8.07 11.70 -11.17
CA PHE A 165 -8.48 13.09 -11.39
C PHE A 165 -7.67 13.77 -12.50
N ARG A 166 -6.38 13.42 -12.62
CA ARG A 166 -5.49 14.02 -13.63
C ARG A 166 -5.74 13.50 -15.04
N TYR A 167 -6.01 12.21 -15.19
CA TYR A 167 -6.23 11.59 -16.50
C TYR A 167 -7.65 11.81 -17.02
N TYR A 168 -8.65 11.88 -16.14
CA TYR A 168 -10.06 12.02 -16.50
C TYR A 168 -10.72 13.17 -15.72
N PRO A 169 -10.28 14.42 -15.94
CA PRO A 169 -10.78 15.57 -15.18
C PRO A 169 -12.28 15.83 -15.38
N ASN A 170 -12.86 15.37 -16.49
CA ASN A 170 -14.27 15.60 -16.84
C ASN A 170 -15.18 14.39 -16.56
N ASP A 171 -14.64 13.27 -16.04
CA ASP A 171 -15.43 12.09 -15.70
C ASP A 171 -15.82 12.09 -14.22
N ALA A 172 -16.89 12.83 -13.91
CA ALA A 172 -17.38 12.96 -12.54
C ALA A 172 -17.87 11.62 -11.94
N ALA A 173 -18.30 10.68 -12.78
CA ALA A 173 -18.76 9.37 -12.32
C ALA A 173 -17.58 8.54 -11.81
N LEU A 174 -16.52 8.40 -12.63
CA LEU A 174 -15.30 7.68 -12.24
C LEU A 174 -14.64 8.30 -11.00
N GLN A 175 -14.57 9.64 -10.93
CA GLN A 175 -14.01 10.33 -9.77
C GLN A 175 -14.81 10.06 -8.50
N LYS A 176 -16.14 10.02 -8.60
CA LYS A 176 -17.02 9.69 -7.47
C LYS A 176 -16.81 8.25 -7.01
N ASP A 177 -16.72 7.31 -7.94
CA ASP A 177 -16.49 5.89 -7.62
C ASP A 177 -15.13 5.69 -6.94
N TRP A 178 -14.08 6.37 -7.40
CA TRP A 178 -12.77 6.34 -6.75
C TRP A 178 -12.80 6.92 -5.33
N ILE A 179 -13.49 8.04 -5.11
CA ILE A 179 -13.67 8.62 -3.77
C ILE A 179 -14.48 7.69 -2.87
N HIS A 180 -15.51 7.02 -3.40
CA HIS A 180 -16.29 6.05 -2.65
C HIS A 180 -15.44 4.87 -2.21
N PHE A 181 -14.65 4.28 -3.11
CA PHE A 181 -13.68 3.25 -2.77
C PHE A 181 -12.74 3.68 -1.62
N LEU A 182 -12.12 4.86 -1.72
CA LEU A 182 -11.26 5.35 -0.64
C LEU A 182 -12.00 5.55 0.69
N ARG A 183 -13.28 5.97 0.64
CA ARG A 183 -14.10 6.11 1.85
C ARG A 183 -14.46 4.77 2.46
N ASP A 184 -14.84 3.80 1.65
CA ASP A 184 -15.20 2.46 2.12
C ASP A 184 -13.98 1.80 2.78
N MET A 185 -12.79 1.99 2.21
CA MET A 185 -11.55 1.44 2.77
C MET A 185 -11.08 2.12 4.06
N PHE A 186 -11.25 3.44 4.21
CA PHE A 186 -10.55 4.20 5.27
C PHE A 186 -11.45 5.00 6.22
N LYS A 187 -12.75 5.12 5.94
CA LYS A 187 -13.69 5.88 6.78
C LYS A 187 -14.53 5.00 7.72
N GLN A 188 -14.53 3.67 7.54
CA GLN A 188 -15.37 2.76 8.35
C GLN A 188 -14.91 2.60 9.82
N GLY A 189 -13.76 3.16 10.21
CA GLY A 189 -13.25 3.12 11.60
C GLY A 189 -13.90 4.11 12.57
N GLY A 190 -15.21 4.34 12.44
CA GLY A 190 -16.00 5.18 13.33
C GLY A 190 -16.95 4.33 14.18
N THR A 191 -16.41 3.50 15.06
CA THR A 191 -17.13 2.92 16.20
C THR A 191 -16.38 3.23 17.47
#